data_AF-A0A0M8WGU4-F1
#
_entry.id   AF-A0A0M8WGU4-F1
#
_cell.length_a   1.000
_cell.length_b   1.000
_cell.length_c   1.000
_cell.angle_alpha   90.00
_cell.angle_beta   90.00
_cell.angle_gamma   90.00
#
_symmetry.space_group_name_H-M   'P 1'
#
loop_
_entity.id
_entity.type
_entity.pdbx_description
1 polymer ?
#
loop_
_entity_poly.entity_id
_entity_poly.type
_entity_poly.pdbx_seq_one_letter_code
_entity_poly.pdbx_strand_id
1 'polypeptide(L)' 'MHTAAPVFHDFETADRICAFTRNTERAIRAGAIDRAVGERWLADLSTGDFLATPLVFLLSARRPLQ' A
#
# COMPACT_ATOMS: atom_id res chain seq x y z
N MET A 1 -6.16 9.65 -20.15
CA MET A 1 -5.86 9.02 -18.84
C MET A 1 -4.65 8.14 -19.06
N HIS A 2 -3.55 8.38 -18.36
CA HIS A 2 -2.40 7.50 -18.39
C HIS A 2 -2.47 6.60 -17.15
N THR A 3 -2.38 5.29 -17.35
CA THR A 3 -2.43 4.30 -16.28
C THR A 3 -1.09 3.59 -16.24
N ALA A 4 -0.44 3.62 -15.09
CA ALA A 4 0.76 2.84 -14.82
C ALA A 4 0.49 1.93 -13.61
N ALA A 5 0.91 0.67 -13.73
CA ALA A 5 0.78 -0.35 -12.69
C ALA A 5 2.14 -1.03 -12.53
N PRO A 6 3.09 -0.43 -11.80
CA PRO A 6 4.37 -1.09 -11.52
C PRO A 6 4.13 -2.34 -10.69
N VAL A 7 5.01 -3.32 -10.86
CA VAL A 7 5.04 -4.55 -10.05
C VAL A 7 6.27 -4.49 -9.17
N PHE A 8 6.07 -4.64 -7.86
CA PHE A 8 7.15 -4.69 -6.87
C PHE A 8 7.37 -6.11 -6.37
N HIS A 9 8.64 -6.50 -6.30
CA HIS A 9 9.10 -7.79 -5.78
C HIS A 9 9.92 -7.64 -4.49
N ASP A 10 10.29 -6.43 -4.10
CA ASP A 10 10.96 -6.14 -2.83
C ASP A 10 10.00 -5.39 -1.89
N PHE A 11 9.99 -5.82 -0.64
CA PHE A 11 9.07 -5.31 0.37
C PHE A 11 9.34 -3.84 0.72
N GLU A 12 10.60 -3.42 0.79
CA GLU A 12 10.95 -2.05 1.20
C GLU A 12 10.45 -1.02 0.17
N THR A 13 10.62 -1.29 -1.13
CA THR A 13 10.07 -0.42 -2.18
C THR A 13 8.55 -0.50 -2.24
N ALA A 14 7.97 -1.69 -2.13
CA ALA A 14 6.53 -1.84 -2.12
C ALA A 14 5.89 -1.08 -0.93
N ASP A 15 6.48 -1.18 0.26
CA ASP A 15 5.98 -0.51 1.46
C ASP A 15 6.11 1.01 1.40
N ARG A 16 7.15 1.55 0.75
CA ARG A 16 7.23 3.00 0.51
C ARG A 16 6.06 3.54 -0.30
N ILE A 17 5.53 2.76 -1.24
CA ILE A 17 4.44 3.18 -2.13
C ILE A 17 3.07 2.80 -1.57
N CYS A 18 2.91 1.54 -1.14
CA CYS A 18 1.65 0.98 -0.67
C CYS A 18 1.39 1.20 0.82
N ALA A 19 2.45 1.51 1.59
CA ALA A 19 2.41 1.81 3.02
C ALA A 19 1.72 0.73 3.87
N PHE A 20 2.05 -0.53 3.60
CA PHE A 20 1.61 -1.70 4.35
C PHE A 20 1.88 -1.55 5.85
N THR A 21 3.11 -1.22 6.25
CA THR A 21 3.49 -1.07 7.67
C THR A 21 2.63 -0.01 8.34
N ARG A 22 2.56 1.18 7.74
CA ARG A 22 1.80 2.32 8.29
C ARG A 22 0.30 2.01 8.40
N ASN A 23 -0.28 1.40 7.38
CA ASN A 23 -1.71 1.12 7.32
C ASN A 23 -2.10 0.00 8.30
N THR A 24 -1.27 -1.04 8.42
CA THR A 24 -1.48 -2.12 9.41
C THR A 24 -1.37 -1.61 10.84
N GLU A 25 -0.36 -0.79 11.13
CA GLU A 25 -0.23 -0.15 12.44
C GLU A 25 -1.43 0.72 12.80
N ARG A 26 -1.98 1.47 11.83
CA ARG A 26 -3.22 2.23 12.03
C ARG A 26 -4.42 1.32 12.30
N ALA A 27 -4.53 0.22 11.57
CA ALA A 27 -5.63 -0.73 11.73
C ALA A 27 -5.57 -1.46 13.09
N ILE A 28 -4.38 -1.84 13.55
CA ILE A 28 -4.16 -2.41 14.89
C ILE A 28 -4.60 -1.41 15.96
N ARG A 29 -4.15 -0.15 15.88
CA ARG A 29 -4.54 0.88 16.86
C ARG A 29 -6.04 1.19 16.87
N ALA A 30 -6.71 1.03 15.73
CA ALA A 30 -8.16 1.16 15.62
C ALA A 30 -8.93 -0.07 16.12
N GLY A 31 -8.24 -1.15 16.50
CA GLY A 31 -8.87 -2.43 16.85
C GLY A 31 -9.51 -3.16 15.66
N ALA A 32 -9.22 -2.74 14.43
CA ALA A 32 -9.76 -3.35 13.22
C ALA A 32 -9.07 -4.68 12.87
N ILE A 33 -7.83 -4.87 13.35
CA ILE A 33 -7.05 -6.09 13.19
C ILE A 33 -6.35 -6.38 14.51
N ASP A 34 -6.30 -7.66 14.91
CA ASP A 34 -5.48 -8.09 16.04
C ASP A 34 -3.99 -7.83 15.78
N ARG A 35 -3.24 -7.50 16.84
CA ARG A 35 -1.81 -7.18 16.73
C ARG A 35 -0.99 -8.34 16.18
N ALA A 36 -1.19 -9.56 16.71
CA ALA A 36 -0.41 -10.72 16.29
C ALA A 36 -0.73 -11.12 14.84
N VAL A 37 -1.96 -10.87 14.39
CA VAL A 37 -2.34 -11.04 12.98
C VAL A 37 -1.63 -10.03 12.09
N GLY A 38 -1.64 -8.74 12.46
CA GLY A 38 -0.97 -7.70 11.67
C GLY A 38 0.55 -7.86 11.59
N GLU A 39 1.20 -8.20 12.71
CA GLU A 39 2.65 -8.42 12.76
C GLU A 39 3.06 -9.64 11.93
N ARG A 40 2.30 -10.73 11.98
CA ARG A 40 2.53 -11.92 11.13
C ARG A 40 2.41 -11.59 9.66
N TRP A 41 1.37 -10.86 9.27
CA TRP A 41 1.16 -10.45 7.89
C TRP A 41 2.32 -9.59 7.34
N LEU A 42 2.86 -8.68 8.15
CA LEU A 42 4.05 -7.90 7.77
C LEU A 42 5.31 -8.77 7.68
N ALA A 43 5.47 -9.74 8.58
CA ALA A 43 6.57 -10.70 8.52
C ALA A 43 6.50 -11.54 7.24
N ASP A 44 5.32 -12.03 6.87
CA ASP A 44 5.10 -12.82 5.66
C ASP A 44 5.42 -11.99 4.40
N LEU A 45 5.01 -10.71 4.35
CA LEU A 45 5.34 -9.82 3.22
C LEU A 45 6.83 -9.49 3.08
N SER A 46 7.55 -9.43 4.19
CA SER A 46 8.97 -9.06 4.19
C SER A 46 9.92 -10.24 3.96
N THR A 47 9.46 -11.47 4.18
CA THR A 47 10.29 -12.68 4.12
C THR A 47 9.84 -13.69 3.06
N GLY A 48 8.59 -13.60 2.62
CA GLY A 48 8.00 -14.49 1.63
C GLY A 48 7.92 -13.87 0.23
N ASP A 49 7.60 -14.72 -0.74
CA ASP A 49 7.25 -14.27 -2.09
C ASP A 49 5.92 -13.51 -2.05
N PHE A 50 5.91 -12.31 -2.61
CA PHE A 50 4.70 -11.53 -2.77
C PHE A 50 4.70 -10.75 -4.08
N LEU A 51 3.52 -10.29 -4.46
CA LEU A 51 3.32 -9.37 -5.58
C LEU A 51 2.47 -8.21 -5.11
N ALA A 52 2.98 -6.99 -5.27
CA ALA A 52 2.23 -5.77 -5.02
C ALA A 52 2.19 -4.90 -6.27
N THR A 53 0.99 -4.43 -6.64
CA THR A 53 0.81 -3.46 -7.71
C THR A 53 -0.15 -2.35 -7.27
N PRO A 54 0.30 -1.09 -7.17
CA PRO A 54 -0.60 0.04 -6.99
C PRO A 54 -1.16 0.45 -8.35
N LEU A 55 -2.46 0.69 -8.39
CA LEU A 55 -3.10 1.33 -9.53
C LEU A 55 -3.24 2.83 -9.25
N VAL A 56 -2.50 3.66 -9.99
CA VAL A 56 -2.50 5.11 -9.81
C VAL A 56 -3.18 5.77 -11.02
N PHE A 57 -4.17 6.62 -10.74
CA PHE A 57 -4.82 7.46 -11.74
C PHE A 57 -4.37 8.91 -11.57
N LEU A 58 -3.71 9.47 -12.60
CA LEU A 58 -3.42 10.90 -12.64
C LEU A 58 -4.62 11.64 -13.23
N LEU A 59 -5.29 12.42 -12.40
CA LEU A 59 -6.42 13.27 -12.79
C LEU A 59 -5.98 14.74 -12.76
N SER A 60 -6.21 15.45 -13.87
CA SER A 60 -6.03 16.89 -13.93
C SER A 60 -7.38 17.55 -14.14
N ALA A 61 -7.80 18.39 -13.20
CA ALA A 61 -9.00 19.21 -13.33
C ALA A 61 -8.59 20.67 -13.61
N ARG A 62 -9.31 21.35 -14.50
CA ARG A 62 -9.20 22.80 -14.67
C ARG A 62 -10.36 23.46 -13.93
N ARG A 63 -10.05 24.51 -13.17
CA ARG A 63 -11.10 25.37 -12.59
C ARG A 63 -11.86 26.03 -13.76
N PRO A 64 -13.21 25.96 -13.80
CA PRO A 64 -13.96 26.70 -14.81
C PRO A 64 -13.73 28.20 -14.61
N LEU A 65 -13.45 28.91 -15.70
CA LEU A 65 -13.41 30.37 -15.70
C LEU A 65 -14.84 30.85 -15.47
N GLN A 66 -15.04 31.64 -14.41
CA GLN A 66 -16.30 32.35 -14.16
C GLN A 66 -16.44 33.53 -15.10
#